data_AF-A0A0L0F3D4-F1
#
_entry.id   AF-A0A0L0F3D4-F1
#
_cell.length_a   1.000
_cell.length_b   1.000
_cell.length_c   1.000
_cell.angle_alpha   90.00
_cell.angle_beta   90.00
_cell.angle_gamma   90.00
#
_symmetry.space_group_name_H-M   'P 1'
#
loop_
_entity.id
_entity.type
_entity.pdbx_description
1 polymer ?
#
loop_
_entity_poly.entity_id
_entity_poly.type
_entity_poly.pdbx_seq_one_letter_code
_entity_poly.pdbx_strand_id
1 'polypeptide(L)' 'QVDLEGLKLKPGALDRFDMPLDVTRGHIEHLEMRIPWNHLKSQPVVIVITGLYAVCKPRTETK' A
#
# COMPACT_ATOMS: atom_id res chain seq x y z
N GLN A 1 5.17 2.05 -17.17
CA GLN A 1 4.28 1.25 -16.31
C GLN A 1 5.15 0.23 -15.60
N VAL A 2 4.90 -0.01 -14.32
CA VAL A 2 5.62 -1.01 -13.53
C VAL A 2 4.57 -1.87 -12.85
N ASP A 3 4.70 -3.18 -13.00
CA ASP A 3 3.79 -4.16 -12.44
C ASP A 3 4.59 -5.09 -11.52
N LEU A 4 4.06 -5.29 -10.32
CA LEU A 4 4.69 -6.10 -9.28
C LEU A 4 3.67 -7.10 -8.76
N GLU A 5 4.09 -8.36 -8.66
CA GLU A 5 3.26 -9.46 -8.20
C GLU A 5 3.80 -10.09 -6.92
N GLY A 6 2.90 -10.68 -6.12
CA GLY A 6 3.26 -11.52 -4.98
C GLY A 6 4.02 -10.77 -3.87
N LEU A 7 3.60 -9.54 -3.57
CA LEU A 7 4.29 -8.69 -2.61
C LEU A 7 3.94 -9.04 -1.17
N LYS A 8 4.95 -9.10 -0.30
CA LYS A 8 4.75 -9.24 1.15
C LYS A 8 4.62 -7.86 1.79
N LEU A 9 3.52 -7.63 2.49
CA LEU A 9 3.27 -6.38 3.19
C LEU A 9 4.08 -6.35 4.48
N LYS A 10 4.90 -5.30 4.65
CA LYS A 10 5.67 -5.10 5.88
C LYS A 10 4.74 -4.68 7.01
N PRO A 11 5.03 -5.08 8.26
CA PRO A 11 4.39 -4.49 9.43
C PRO A 11 4.56 -2.98 9.39
N GLY A 12 3.45 -2.24 9.51
CA GLY A 12 3.43 -0.77 9.43
C GLY A 12 3.41 -0.15 8.03
N ALA A 13 3.31 -0.96 6.96
CA ALA A 13 3.27 -0.43 5.59
C ALA A 13 2.03 0.44 5.29
N LEU A 14 0.93 0.23 6.02
CA LEU A 14 -0.30 1.01 5.87
C LEU A 14 -0.42 2.14 6.90
N ASP A 15 0.56 2.32 7.79
CA ASP A 15 0.49 3.33 8.86
C ASP A 15 0.48 4.76 8.32
N ARG A 16 1.05 4.97 7.12
CA ARG A 16 1.03 6.27 6.43
C ARG A 16 -0.37 6.71 6.00
N PHE A 17 -1.36 5.81 6.02
CA PHE A 17 -2.74 6.13 5.70
C PHE A 17 -3.58 6.53 6.93
N ASP A 18 -2.93 6.71 8.09
CA ASP A 18 -3.58 7.14 9.34
C ASP A 18 -4.78 6.26 9.72
N MET A 19 -4.64 4.95 9.50
CA MET A 19 -5.68 3.98 9.80
C MET A 19 -5.59 3.52 11.26
N PRO A 20 -6.72 3.33 11.97
CA PRO A 20 -6.74 2.88 13.37
C PRO A 20 -6.47 1.38 13.52
N LEU A 21 -5.60 0.82 12.69
CA LEU A 21 -5.33 -0.61 12.57
C LEU A 21 -3.83 -0.84 12.35
N ASP A 22 -3.23 -1.71 13.17
CA ASP A 22 -1.85 -2.17 12.96
C ASP A 22 -1.85 -3.45 12.12
N VAL A 23 -1.17 -3.42 10.98
CA VAL A 23 -1.00 -4.60 10.12
C VAL A 23 0.10 -5.49 10.69
N THR A 24 -0.23 -6.73 11.06
CA THR A 24 0.75 -7.70 11.58
C THR A 24 1.38 -8.53 10.45
N ARG A 25 0.56 -8.98 9.50
CA ARG A 25 0.99 -9.69 8.28
C ARG A 25 0.06 -9.33 7.14
N GLY A 26 0.59 -9.25 5.92
CA GLY A 26 -0.25 -9.10 4.74
C GLY A 26 0.46 -9.47 3.45
N HIS A 27 -0.34 -9.61 2.41
CA HIS A 27 0.08 -9.96 1.06
C HIS A 27 -0.71 -9.12 0.05
N ILE A 28 -0.05 -8.73 -1.03
CA ILE A 28 -0.67 -8.08 -2.17
C ILE A 28 -0.41 -8.99 -3.37
N GLU A 29 -1.49 -9.40 -4.04
CA GLU A 29 -1.40 -10.20 -5.26
C GLU A 29 -0.77 -9.39 -6.39
N HIS A 30 -1.29 -8.19 -6.66
CA HIS A 30 -0.83 -7.35 -7.76
C HIS A 30 -0.78 -5.86 -7.40
N LEU A 31 0.29 -5.19 -7.81
CA LEU A 31 0.53 -3.76 -7.64
C LEU A 31 0.93 -3.15 -8.99
N GLU A 32 0.03 -2.33 -9.55
CA GLU A 32 0.26 -1.59 -10.79
C GLU A 32 0.64 -0.14 -10.45
N MET A 33 1.75 0.34 -11.00
CA MET A 33 2.20 1.72 -10.88
C MET A 33 2.25 2.42 -12.24
N ARG A 34 1.44 3.46 -12.37
CA ARG A 34 1.42 4.38 -13.51
C ARG A 34 2.23 5.61 -13.15
N ILE A 35 3.52 5.57 -13.50
CA ILE A 35 4.45 6.68 -13.31
C ILE A 35 4.50 7.49 -14.62
N PRO A 36 4.02 8.74 -14.63
CA PRO A 36 4.07 9.60 -15.80
C PRO A 36 5.48 10.23 -15.94
N TRP A 37 6.48 9.46 -16.37
CA TRP A 37 7.88 9.90 -16.44
C TRP A 37 8.08 11.23 -17.18
N ASN A 38 7.30 11.47 -18.24
CA ASN A 38 7.37 12.70 -19.03
C ASN A 38 6.66 13.90 -18.38
N HIS A 39 5.79 13.66 -17.41
CA HIS A 39 4.91 14.66 -16.80
C HIS A 39 4.89 14.58 -15.27
N LEU A 40 5.98 14.14 -14.64
CA LEU A 40 6.08 13.94 -13.18
C LEU A 40 5.73 15.19 -12.35
N LYS A 41 5.92 16.40 -12.91
CA LYS A 41 5.54 17.66 -12.25
C LYS A 41 4.06 18.01 -12.36
N SER A 42 3.39 17.57 -13.42
CA SER A 42 2.02 18.00 -13.75
C SER A 42 0.98 16.89 -13.63
N GLN A 43 1.40 15.63 -13.60
CA GLN A 43 0.54 14.46 -13.47
C GLN A 43 0.96 13.62 -12.26
N PRO A 44 0.02 13.20 -11.40
CA PRO A 44 0.33 12.39 -10.24
C PRO A 44 0.73 10.97 -10.64
N VAL A 45 1.56 10.34 -9.81
CA VAL A 45 1.78 8.89 -9.87
C VAL A 45 0.52 8.21 -9.36
N VAL A 46 -0.02 7.26 -10.13
CA VAL A 46 -1.19 6.48 -9.73
C VAL A 46 -0.74 5.07 -9.38
N ILE A 47 -1.16 4.58 -8.22
CA ILE A 47 -0.85 3.25 -7.72
C ILE A 47 -2.17 2.51 -7.52
N VAL A 48 -2.30 1.33 -8.12
CA VAL A 48 -3.49 0.46 -8.01
C VAL A 48 -3.06 -0.84 -7.36
N ILE A 49 -3.73 -1.18 -6.25
CA ILE A 49 -3.48 -2.41 -5.49
C ILE A 49 -4.66 -3.34 -5.71
N THR A 50 -4.41 -4.57 -6.12
CA THR A 50 -5.44 -5.62 -6.30
C THR A 50 -5.08 -6.84 -5.47
N GLY A 51 -6.08 -7.45 -4.81
CA GLY A 51 -5.87 -8.61 -3.94
C GLY A 51 -5.04 -8.28 -2.69
N LEU A 52 -5.46 -7.27 -1.91
CA LEU A 52 -4.85 -6.93 -0.63
C LEU A 52 -5.46 -7.80 0.49
N TYR A 53 -4.65 -8.67 1.08
CA TYR A 53 -5.01 -9.48 2.24
C TYR A 53 -4.15 -9.08 3.42
N ALA A 54 -4.75 -8.72 4.55
CA ALA A 54 -4.02 -8.32 5.74
C ALA A 54 -4.69 -8.85 7.00
N VAL A 55 -3.87 -9.32 7.94
CA VAL A 55 -4.27 -9.61 9.31
C VAL A 55 -3.88 -8.41 10.15
N CYS A 56 -4.90 -7.71 10.64
CA CYS A 56 -4.76 -6.49 11.41
C CYS A 56 -5.22 -6.70 12.85
N LYS A 57 -4.63 -5.92 13.75
CA LYS A 57 -5.15 -5.72 15.10
C LYS A 57 -5.64 -4.28 15.22
N PRO A 58 -6.66 -4.00 16.05
CA PRO A 58 -7.04 -2.63 16.35
C PRO A 58 -5.86 -1.90 16.99
N ARG A 59 -5.55 -0.71 16.48
CA ARG A 59 -4.59 0.18 17.11
C ARG A 59 -5.35 0.96 18.17
N THR A 60 -5.28 0.49 19.41
CA THR A 60 -5.76 1.29 20.55
C THR A 60 -4.81 2.46 20.70
N GLU A 61 -5.15 3.61 20.12
CA GLU A 61 -4.55 4.88 20.52
C GLU A 61 -4.84 5.07 22.02
N THR A 62 -3.82 4.86 22.84
CA THR A 62 -3.75 5.49 24.14
C THR A 62 -2.63 6.51 24.07
N LYS A 63 -3.01 7.72 23.65
CA LYS A 63 -2.24 8.97 23.53
C LYS A 63 -1.35 9.17 22.31
#